data_AF-A0A937QV44-F1
#
_entry.id   AF-A0A937QV44-F1
#
_cell.length_a   1.000
_cell.length_b   1.000
_cell.length_c   1.000
_cell.angle_alpha   90.00
_cell.angle_beta   90.00
_cell.angle_gamma   90.00
#
_symmetry.space_group_name_H-M   'P 1'
#
loop_
_entity.id
_entity.type
_entity.pdbx_description
1 polymer ?
#
loop_
_entity_poly.entity_id
_entity_poly.type
_entity_poly.pdbx_seq_one_letter_code
_entity_poly.pdbx_strand_id
1 'polypeptide(L)'
;MCDKTTVEHSVLCFMVSAMTMLFFGHQAEAKYSGGTGEPNAPYQIATAADLIALGEDPNDYDKHFVLTSDIDLNPNLPGRRIFDKAVIAPDTEPAQYNLNGPAFTGVFDGNGHKIFESDYQGRRMVGLVW
;
A
#
# COMPACT_ATOMS: atom_id res chain seq x y z
N MET A 1 -48.99 -17.34 36.71
CA MET A 1 -48.57 -16.01 36.22
C MET A 1 -47.30 -16.24 35.43
N CYS A 2 -47.40 -16.47 34.12
CA CYS A 2 -46.21 -16.71 33.30
C CYS A 2 -45.48 -15.38 33.14
N ASP A 3 -44.24 -15.31 33.64
CA ASP A 3 -43.42 -14.10 33.62
C ASP A 3 -43.01 -13.77 32.18
N LYS A 4 -43.78 -12.90 31.53
CA LYS A 4 -43.51 -12.42 30.16
C LYS A 4 -42.21 -11.63 30.08
N THR A 5 -41.81 -10.97 31.16
CA THR A 5 -40.70 -10.03 31.22
C THR A 5 -39.34 -10.72 31.09
N THR A 6 -39.17 -11.90 31.68
CA THR A 6 -37.92 -12.68 31.60
C THR A 6 -37.65 -13.19 30.18
N VAL A 7 -38.69 -13.53 29.42
CA VAL A 7 -38.56 -14.03 28.03
C VAL A 7 -38.14 -12.92 27.08
N GLU A 8 -38.71 -11.72 27.21
CA GLU A 8 -38.39 -10.54 26.39
C GLU A 8 -36.93 -10.09 26.58
N HIS A 9 -36.43 -10.06 27.81
CA HIS A 9 -35.04 -9.70 28.12
C HIS A 9 -34.03 -10.73 27.59
N SER A 10 -34.40 -12.02 27.64
CA SER A 10 -33.54 -13.09 27.14
C SER A 10 -33.46 -13.08 25.62
N VAL A 11 -34.57 -12.83 24.92
CA VAL A 11 -34.61 -12.68 23.44
C VAL A 11 -33.85 -11.43 23.00
N LEU A 12 -33.96 -10.33 23.74
CA LEU A 12 -33.22 -9.09 23.47
C LEU A 12 -31.70 -9.31 23.57
N CYS A 13 -31.24 -10.08 24.57
CA CYS A 13 -29.81 -10.38 24.76
C CYS A 13 -29.23 -11.23 23.62
N PHE A 14 -30.02 -12.17 23.06
CA PHE A 14 -29.66 -12.97 21.88
C PHE A 14 -29.64 -12.14 20.59
N MET A 15 -30.59 -11.21 20.42
CA MET A 15 -30.65 -10.32 19.25
C MET A 15 -29.47 -9.33 19.23
N VAL A 16 -29.11 -8.77 20.39
CA VAL A 16 -27.98 -7.84 20.52
C VAL A 16 -26.64 -8.56 20.26
N SER A 17 -26.47 -9.77 20.78
CA SER A 17 -25.24 -10.56 20.56
C SER A 17 -25.09 -11.04 19.11
N ALA A 18 -26.19 -11.42 18.44
CA ALA A 18 -26.19 -11.76 17.01
C ALA A 18 -25.91 -10.54 16.12
N MET A 19 -26.42 -9.34 16.49
CA MET A 19 -26.17 -8.10 15.76
C MET A 19 -24.71 -7.63 15.88
N THR A 20 -24.06 -7.85 17.03
CA THR A 20 -22.64 -7.51 17.20
C THR A 20 -21.68 -8.46 16.45
N MET A 21 -22.07 -9.71 16.21
CA MET A 21 -21.27 -10.66 15.42
C MET A 21 -21.28 -10.36 13.91
N LEU A 22 -22.25 -9.58 13.43
CA LEU A 22 -22.33 -9.13 12.02
C LEU A 22 -21.44 -7.91 11.71
N PHE A 23 -20.75 -7.35 12.71
CA PHE A 23 -19.76 -6.27 12.56
C PHE A 23 -18.30 -6.74 12.70
N PHE A 24 -18.02 -8.03 12.56
CA PHE A 24 -16.68 -8.43 12.11
C PHE A 24 -16.60 -8.09 10.62
N GLY A 25 -16.46 -6.79 10.35
CA GLY A 25 -16.15 -6.31 9.01
C GLY A 25 -14.99 -7.13 8.48
N HIS A 26 -15.15 -7.69 7.28
CA HIS A 26 -14.03 -8.22 6.53
C HIS A 26 -13.00 -7.08 6.46
N GLN A 27 -11.99 -7.12 7.32
CA GLN A 27 -10.76 -6.39 7.09
C GLN A 27 -10.16 -7.10 5.89
N ALA A 28 -10.57 -6.67 4.69
CA ALA A 28 -9.81 -6.97 3.49
C ALA A 28 -8.42 -6.40 3.77
N GLU A 29 -7.46 -7.29 3.96
CA GLU A 29 -6.07 -6.89 4.14
C GLU A 29 -5.69 -6.12 2.88
N ALA A 30 -5.38 -4.84 3.04
CA ALA A 30 -4.94 -4.03 1.93
C ALA A 30 -3.60 -4.58 1.44
N LYS A 31 -3.44 -4.70 0.12
CA LYS A 31 -2.21 -5.20 -0.52
C LYS A 31 -1.00 -4.31 -0.19
N TYR A 32 -1.25 -3.01 -0.11
CA TYR A 32 -0.33 -2.00 0.39
C TYR A 32 -0.92 -1.37 1.66
N SER A 33 -0.53 -0.15 2.00
CA SER A 33 -1.09 0.57 3.17
C SER A 33 -2.57 0.98 3.02
N GLY A 34 -3.19 0.77 1.86
CA GLY A 34 -4.62 1.05 1.64
C GLY A 34 -5.00 1.16 0.17
N GLY A 35 -6.28 1.41 -0.09
CA GLY A 35 -6.82 1.61 -1.44
C GLY A 35 -7.02 0.31 -2.24
N THR A 36 -7.51 0.46 -3.46
CA THR A 36 -7.80 -0.66 -4.39
C THR A 36 -7.12 -0.50 -5.75
N GLY A 37 -6.37 0.57 -5.97
CA GLY A 37 -5.71 0.88 -7.25
C GLY A 37 -6.60 1.56 -8.29
N GLU A 38 -7.86 1.83 -7.95
CA GLU A 38 -8.83 2.53 -8.80
C GLU A 38 -8.62 4.05 -8.74
N PRO A 39 -9.01 4.83 -9.75
CA PRO A 39 -8.77 6.28 -9.77
C PRO A 39 -9.34 7.03 -8.56
N ASN A 40 -10.48 6.59 -8.04
CA ASN A 40 -11.15 7.16 -6.87
C ASN A 40 -10.71 6.53 -5.53
N ALA A 41 -9.93 5.46 -5.59
CA ALA A 41 -9.40 4.73 -4.44
C ALA A 41 -7.97 4.23 -4.75
N PRO A 42 -7.02 5.15 -5.01
CA PRO A 42 -5.66 4.79 -5.38
C PRO A 42 -5.00 3.98 -4.27
N TYR A 43 -4.10 3.08 -4.64
CA TYR A 43 -3.26 2.37 -3.68
C TYR A 43 -2.39 3.36 -2.90
N GLN A 44 -2.31 3.16 -1.59
CA GLN A 44 -1.54 4.01 -0.70
C GLN A 44 -0.16 3.42 -0.46
N ILE A 45 0.86 4.21 -0.76
CA ILE A 45 2.26 3.86 -0.50
C ILE A 45 2.72 4.69 0.70
N ALA A 46 2.74 4.07 1.89
CA ALA A 46 3.12 4.72 3.14
C ALA A 46 4.47 4.23 3.67
N THR A 47 4.98 3.11 3.16
CA THR A 47 6.23 2.53 3.64
C THR A 47 7.17 2.15 2.52
N ALA A 48 8.46 2.01 2.85
CA ALA A 48 9.43 1.46 1.91
C ALA A 48 9.06 0.02 1.50
N ALA A 49 8.41 -0.74 2.39
CA ALA A 49 7.93 -2.08 2.08
C ALA A 49 6.82 -2.05 1.02
N ASP A 50 5.88 -1.11 1.10
CA ASP A 50 4.85 -0.94 0.06
C ASP A 50 5.48 -0.62 -1.31
N LEU A 51 6.46 0.29 -1.33
CA LEU A 51 7.15 0.68 -2.55
C LEU A 51 7.96 -0.48 -3.16
N ILE A 52 8.61 -1.28 -2.31
CA ILE A 52 9.32 -2.50 -2.72
C ILE A 52 8.33 -3.52 -3.30
N ALA A 53 7.21 -3.76 -2.60
CA ALA A 53 6.18 -4.69 -3.04
C ALA A 53 5.60 -4.28 -4.40
N LEU A 54 5.36 -2.98 -4.61
CA LEU A 54 4.94 -2.46 -5.91
C LEU A 54 6.00 -2.76 -6.99
N GLY A 55 7.28 -2.51 -6.68
CA GLY A 55 8.38 -2.83 -7.58
C GLY A 55 8.44 -4.30 -8.00
N GLU A 56 8.03 -5.20 -7.12
CA GLU A 56 8.02 -6.66 -7.31
C GLU A 56 6.74 -7.18 -7.97
N ASP A 57 5.70 -6.34 -8.15
CA ASP A 57 4.44 -6.73 -8.78
C ASP A 57 4.08 -5.87 -10.01
N PRO A 58 4.60 -6.25 -11.19
CA PRO A 58 4.25 -5.60 -12.46
C PRO A 58 2.76 -5.62 -12.82
N ASN A 59 1.93 -6.46 -12.20
CA ASN A 59 0.50 -6.52 -12.54
C ASN A 59 -0.27 -5.28 -12.08
N ASP A 60 0.29 -4.49 -11.17
CA ASP A 60 -0.33 -3.25 -10.72
C ASP A 60 0.20 -2.01 -11.47
N TYR A 61 1.07 -2.16 -12.46
CA TYR A 61 1.72 -1.03 -13.14
C TYR A 61 0.77 -0.16 -13.97
N ASP A 62 -0.48 -0.60 -14.17
CA ASP A 62 -1.56 0.15 -14.81
C ASP A 62 -2.50 0.84 -13.80
N LYS A 63 -2.22 0.74 -12.48
CA LYS A 63 -3.10 1.25 -11.40
C LYS A 63 -2.74 2.66 -10.94
N HIS A 64 -3.59 3.20 -10.07
CA HIS A 64 -3.39 4.51 -9.44
C HIS A 64 -2.76 4.34 -8.06
N PHE A 65 -1.77 5.17 -7.77
CA PHE A 65 -1.01 5.18 -6.53
C PHE A 65 -0.92 6.59 -5.98
N VAL A 66 -0.88 6.70 -4.66
CA VAL A 66 -0.64 7.96 -3.96
C VAL A 66 0.34 7.73 -2.80
N LEU A 67 1.33 8.61 -2.67
CA LEU A 67 2.15 8.65 -1.46
C LEU A 67 1.34 9.26 -0.31
N THR A 68 1.37 8.61 0.84
CA THR A 68 0.77 9.14 2.08
C THR A 68 1.80 9.54 3.13
N SER A 69 3.09 9.30 2.84
CA SER A 69 4.22 9.74 3.64
C SER A 69 5.51 9.78 2.83
N ASP A 70 6.49 10.51 3.37
CA ASP A 70 7.86 10.49 2.89
C ASP A 70 8.48 9.08 3.04
N ILE A 71 9.13 8.58 1.99
CA ILE A 71 9.75 7.25 1.96
C ILE A 71 11.27 7.39 1.92
N ASP A 72 11.93 7.03 3.02
CA ASP A 72 13.38 6.91 3.07
C ASP A 72 13.82 5.49 2.69
N LEU A 73 14.63 5.36 1.63
CA LEU A 73 15.17 4.14 1.09
C LEU A 73 16.60 3.83 1.57
N ASN A 74 17.12 4.58 2.56
CA ASN A 74 18.44 4.33 3.14
C ASN A 74 18.62 2.84 3.51
N PRO A 75 19.61 2.15 2.91
CA PRO A 75 19.81 0.71 3.12
C PRO A 75 20.22 0.35 4.56
N ASN A 76 20.61 1.33 5.37
CA ASN A 76 20.92 1.13 6.79
C ASN A 76 19.68 1.15 7.70
N LEU A 77 18.52 1.57 7.19
CA LEU A 77 17.27 1.52 7.94
C LEU A 77 16.62 0.13 7.82
N PRO A 78 15.87 -0.33 8.83
CA PRO A 78 15.25 -1.66 8.83
C PRO A 78 14.36 -1.90 7.61
N GLY A 79 14.48 -3.06 6.98
CA GLY A 79 13.60 -3.46 5.86
C GLY A 79 13.90 -2.75 4.53
N ARG A 80 15.05 -2.08 4.38
CA ARG A 80 15.52 -1.57 3.08
C ARG A 80 16.72 -2.36 2.58
N ARG A 81 17.00 -2.21 1.29
CA ARG A 81 18.11 -2.84 0.59
C ARG A 81 18.68 -1.88 -0.43
N ILE A 82 19.89 -2.16 -0.88
CA ILE A 82 20.48 -1.44 -2.02
C ILE A 82 19.71 -1.85 -3.27
N PHE A 83 19.25 -0.87 -4.03
CA PHE A 83 18.68 -1.10 -5.36
C PHE A 83 19.74 -0.79 -6.41
N ASP A 84 20.12 -1.80 -7.18
CA ASP A 84 21.01 -1.69 -8.33
C ASP A 84 20.27 -1.26 -9.61
N LYS A 85 18.93 -1.19 -9.54
CA LYS A 85 18.01 -0.78 -10.60
C LYS A 85 16.90 0.13 -10.06
N ALA A 86 16.08 0.68 -10.95
CA ALA A 86 14.87 1.40 -10.55
C ALA A 86 13.95 0.50 -9.71
N VAL A 87 13.35 1.07 -8.65
CA VAL A 87 12.45 0.32 -7.75
C VAL A 87 11.17 -0.10 -8.49
N ILE A 88 10.61 0.79 -9.32
CA ILE A 88 9.44 0.53 -10.16
C ILE A 88 9.87 0.48 -11.61
N ALA A 89 9.35 -0.48 -12.37
CA ALA A 89 9.67 -0.71 -13.79
C ALA A 89 11.19 -0.81 -14.05
N PRO A 90 11.88 -1.78 -13.42
CA PRO A 90 13.30 -1.98 -13.63
C PRO A 90 13.57 -2.37 -15.08
N ASP A 91 14.64 -1.81 -15.64
CA ASP A 91 15.18 -2.29 -16.90
C ASP A 91 15.75 -3.70 -16.72
N THR A 92 15.15 -4.66 -17.41
CA THR A 92 15.53 -6.07 -17.36
C THR A 92 16.71 -6.37 -18.28
N GLU A 93 16.98 -5.54 -19.29
CA GLU A 93 18.13 -5.68 -20.20
C GLU A 93 18.86 -4.35 -20.46
N PRO A 94 19.64 -3.86 -19.50
CA PRO A 94 20.34 -2.55 -19.59
C PRO A 94 21.39 -2.47 -20.71
N ALA A 95 21.67 -3.58 -21.40
CA ALA A 95 22.56 -3.63 -22.55
C ALA A 95 21.89 -3.22 -23.87
N GLN A 96 20.57 -3.02 -23.89
CA GLN A 96 19.81 -2.54 -25.05
C GLN A 96 19.31 -1.11 -24.81
N TYR A 97 19.27 -0.28 -25.85
CA TYR A 97 18.76 1.10 -25.78
C TYR A 97 17.23 1.19 -25.57
N ASN A 98 16.54 0.05 -25.57
CA ASN A 98 15.13 -0.05 -25.28
C ASN A 98 14.96 -0.49 -23.83
N LEU A 99 14.09 0.20 -23.09
CA LEU A 99 13.64 -0.28 -21.77
C LEU A 99 12.94 -1.62 -21.98
N ASN A 100 13.64 -2.71 -21.72
CA ASN A 100 13.07 -4.05 -21.77
C ASN A 100 12.53 -4.31 -20.37
N GLY A 101 11.21 -4.40 -20.22
CA GLY A 101 10.57 -4.60 -18.92
C GLY A 101 9.11 -4.17 -18.94
N PRO A 102 8.30 -4.59 -17.96
CA PRO A 102 6.94 -4.10 -17.82
C PRO A 102 6.97 -2.59 -17.59
N ALA A 103 6.39 -1.83 -18.52
CA ALA A 103 6.31 -0.39 -18.42
C ALA A 103 5.28 0.01 -17.36
N PHE A 104 5.60 1.03 -16.56
CA PHE A 104 4.62 1.68 -15.70
C PHE A 104 3.72 2.57 -16.56
N THR A 105 2.41 2.29 -16.59
CA THR A 105 1.40 3.01 -17.39
C THR A 105 0.31 3.64 -16.54
N GLY A 106 0.32 3.40 -15.24
CA GLY A 106 -0.59 3.94 -14.25
C GLY A 106 -0.27 5.37 -13.84
N VAL A 107 -0.89 5.81 -12.74
CA VAL A 107 -0.68 7.14 -12.17
C VAL A 107 -0.01 6.99 -10.83
N PHE A 108 1.06 7.76 -10.61
CA PHE A 108 1.75 7.81 -9.33
C PHE A 108 1.75 9.25 -8.81
N ASP A 109 0.82 9.56 -7.91
CA ASP A 109 0.71 10.87 -7.30
C ASP A 109 1.62 10.97 -6.06
N GLY A 110 2.62 11.85 -6.12
CA GLY A 110 3.51 12.11 -4.99
C GLY A 110 2.81 12.80 -3.81
N ASN A 111 1.67 13.48 -4.02
CA ASN A 111 0.89 14.17 -2.99
C ASN A 111 1.74 15.05 -2.04
N GLY A 112 2.79 15.68 -2.57
CA GLY A 112 3.72 16.52 -1.81
C GLY A 112 4.79 15.76 -0.99
N HIS A 113 4.76 14.43 -0.99
CA HIS A 113 5.75 13.57 -0.35
C HIS A 113 6.91 13.20 -1.27
N LYS A 114 8.00 12.72 -0.67
CA LYS A 114 9.24 12.41 -1.38
C LYS A 114 9.69 10.98 -1.15
N ILE A 115 10.20 10.36 -2.20
CA ILE A 115 11.02 9.15 -2.12
C ILE A 115 12.49 9.60 -2.21
N PHE A 116 13.28 9.26 -1.20
CA PHE A 116 14.68 9.65 -1.13
C PHE A 116 15.51 8.59 -0.42
N GLU A 117 16.81 8.62 -0.61
CA GLU A 117 17.78 7.86 0.17
C GLU A 117 18.53 8.86 1.07
N SER A 118 18.40 8.73 2.39
CA SER A 118 19.34 9.42 3.28
C SER A 118 20.66 8.66 3.30
N ASP A 119 21.78 9.36 3.16
CA ASP A 119 23.10 8.80 3.46
C ASP A 119 23.74 9.53 4.66
N TYR A 120 24.88 9.04 5.15
CA TYR A 120 25.60 9.67 6.27
C TYR A 120 26.13 11.08 5.95
N GLN A 121 26.12 11.51 4.68
CA GLN A 121 26.65 12.79 4.18
C GLN A 121 25.54 13.77 3.72
N GLY A 122 24.28 13.35 3.64
CA GLY A 122 23.16 14.17 3.18
C GLY A 122 22.03 13.38 2.50
N ARG A 123 20.98 14.07 2.04
CA ARG A 123 19.84 13.45 1.35
C ARG A 123 20.15 13.30 -0.16
N ARG A 124 20.07 12.10 -0.71
CA ARG A 124 20.05 11.82 -2.16
C ARG A 124 18.62 11.54 -2.59
N MET A 125 18.12 12.20 -3.62
CA MET A 125 16.80 11.88 -4.17
C MET A 125 16.94 10.65 -5.06
N VAL A 126 16.24 9.58 -4.72
CA VAL A 126 16.23 8.31 -5.47
C VAL A 126 14.79 8.05 -5.86
N GLY A 127 14.33 8.77 -6.88
CA GLY A 127 12.96 8.70 -7.35
C GLY A 127 12.71 9.71 -8.45
N LEU A 128 12.27 9.21 -9.61
CA LEU A 128 11.87 9.99 -10.77
C LEU A 128 10.76 10.97 -10.37
N VAL A 129 11.00 12.25 -10.64
CA VAL A 129 9.96 13.28 -10.63
C VAL A 129 9.14 13.05 -11.89
N TRP A 130 7.86 12.69 -11.75
CA TRP A 130 6.88 12.68 -12.83
C TRP A 130 5.94 13.87 -12.68
#